data_AF-A0A1I6EN65-F1
#
_entry.id   AF-A0A1I6EN65-F1
#
_cell.length_a   1.000
_cell.length_b   1.000
_cell.length_c   1.000
_cell.angle_alpha   90.00
_cell.angle_beta   90.00
_cell.angle_gamma   90.00
#
_symmetry.space_group_name_H-M   'P 1'
#
loop_
_entity.id
_entity.type
_entity.pdbx_description
1 polymer ?
#
loop_
_entity_poly.entity_id
_entity_poly.type
_entity_poly.pdbx_seq_one_letter_code
_entity_poly.pdbx_strand_id
1 'polypeptide(L)'
;MKYVKELEGLRGIMALWVVIGHWSTTADIPTAIGQTKLYNGYAVDVFIILSGFAITAMLLKRSDPYPDYLGKRFFRIFPIYLFYLGLSILLAGVALDTWQMAAGEGYMNARRVDIAQNSIDNALPHSLAHLVALHGVVPADWLPDTDFAFLGQAWSISLEWQFYLVAPLLIGALMLPLRGLSGL
;
A
#
# COMPACT_ATOMS: atom_id res chain seq x y z
N MET A 1 11.52 19.77 -6.72
CA MET A 1 10.42 20.16 -7.63
C MET A 1 9.73 21.38 -7.07
N LYS A 2 9.15 22.23 -7.91
CA LYS A 2 8.31 23.34 -7.42
C LYS A 2 7.03 22.73 -6.86
N TYR A 3 6.64 23.16 -5.67
CA TYR A 3 5.42 22.73 -4.99
C TYR A 3 4.18 23.12 -5.83
N VAL A 4 3.34 22.15 -6.17
CA VAL A 4 2.09 22.39 -6.93
C VAL A 4 0.94 22.28 -5.94
N LYS A 5 0.40 23.45 -5.54
CA LYS A 5 -0.60 23.57 -4.47
C LYS A 5 -1.87 22.77 -4.78
N GLU A 6 -2.23 22.73 -6.05
CA GLU A 6 -3.44 22.09 -6.56
C GLU A 6 -3.39 20.57 -6.37
N LEU A 7 -2.22 19.95 -6.59
CA LEU A 7 -2.04 18.51 -6.39
C LEU A 7 -2.10 18.13 -4.91
N GLU A 8 -1.61 18.99 -4.03
CA GLU A 8 -1.65 18.79 -2.58
C GLU A 8 -3.07 18.99 -2.03
N GLY A 9 -3.80 19.99 -2.52
CA GLY A 9 -5.22 20.17 -2.23
C GLY A 9 -6.05 18.96 -2.67
N LEU A 10 -5.79 18.44 -3.88
CA LEU A 10 -6.45 17.23 -4.37
C LEU A 10 -6.17 16.03 -3.47
N ARG A 11 -4.91 15.80 -3.06
CA ARG A 11 -4.56 14.74 -2.09
C ARG A 11 -5.33 14.89 -0.78
N GLY A 12 -5.50 16.11 -0.27
CA GLY A 12 -6.29 16.37 0.94
C GLY A 12 -7.75 15.95 0.78
N ILE A 13 -8.38 16.29 -0.35
CA ILE A 13 -9.76 15.89 -0.66
C ILE A 13 -9.87 14.36 -0.79
N MET A 14 -8.93 13.72 -1.48
CA MET A 14 -8.90 12.26 -1.62
C MET A 14 -8.70 11.56 -0.26
N ALA A 15 -7.88 12.13 0.64
CA ALA A 15 -7.69 11.59 1.98
C ALA A 15 -8.99 11.62 2.79
N LEU A 16 -9.73 12.73 2.72
CA LEU A 16 -11.01 12.85 3.39
C LEU A 16 -12.03 11.85 2.85
N TRP A 17 -12.09 11.67 1.52
CA TRP A 17 -12.93 10.63 0.91
C TRP A 17 -12.59 9.25 1.49
N VAL A 18 -11.31 8.86 1.49
CA VAL A 18 -10.87 7.57 2.03
C VAL A 18 -11.30 7.39 3.49
N VAL A 19 -11.11 8.40 4.34
CA VAL A 19 -11.52 8.36 5.74
C VAL A 19 -13.02 8.14 5.89
N ILE A 20 -13.84 8.88 5.14
CA ILE A 20 -15.31 8.75 5.19
C ILE A 20 -15.74 7.35 4.72
N GLY A 21 -15.14 6.81 3.67
CA GLY A 21 -15.46 5.45 3.21
C GLY A 21 -15.02 4.35 4.18
N HIS A 22 -13.92 4.52 4.90
CA HIS A 22 -13.55 3.58 5.98
C HIS A 22 -14.51 3.66 7.16
N TRP A 23 -14.91 4.86 7.56
CA TRP A 23 -15.91 5.08 8.60
C TRP A 23 -17.24 4.44 8.22
N SER A 24 -17.69 4.60 6.97
CA SER A 24 -18.97 4.02 6.52
C SER A 24 -19.01 2.50 6.52
N THR A 25 -17.86 1.82 6.40
CA THR A 25 -17.79 0.35 6.50
C THR A 25 -17.75 -0.17 7.94
N THR A 26 -17.49 0.71 8.91
CA THR A 26 -17.29 0.34 10.32
C THR A 26 -18.48 0.76 11.19
N ALA A 27 -19.19 1.82 10.82
CA ALA A 27 -20.42 2.23 11.47
C ALA A 27 -21.64 1.49 10.89
N ASP A 28 -22.70 1.35 11.71
CA ASP A 28 -24.00 0.76 11.31
C ASP A 28 -24.83 1.75 10.46
N ILE A 29 -24.29 2.09 9.28
CA ILE A 29 -24.84 3.06 8.32
C ILE A 29 -25.66 2.32 7.24
N PRO A 30 -26.71 2.94 6.65
CA PRO A 30 -27.53 2.33 5.60
C PRO A 30 -26.75 1.50 4.56
N THR A 31 -27.29 0.31 4.28
CA THR A 31 -26.63 -0.80 3.57
C THR A 31 -25.97 -0.41 2.24
N ALA A 32 -26.55 0.50 1.45
CA ALA A 32 -26.00 0.91 0.15
C ALA A 32 -24.66 1.67 0.25
N ILE A 33 -24.46 2.47 1.30
CA ILE A 33 -23.25 3.29 1.49
C ILE A 33 -22.15 2.48 2.19
N GLY A 34 -22.53 1.61 3.13
CA GLY A 34 -21.60 0.69 3.79
C GLY A 34 -21.03 -0.36 2.82
N GLN A 35 -21.89 -0.96 1.98
CA GLN A 35 -21.49 -1.98 0.99
C GLN A 35 -20.45 -1.48 -0.01
N THR A 36 -20.65 -0.27 -0.52
CA THR A 36 -19.82 0.28 -1.58
C THR A 36 -18.50 0.86 -1.08
N LYS A 37 -18.32 1.01 0.25
CA LYS A 37 -17.17 1.72 0.86
C LYS A 37 -16.96 3.09 0.21
N LEU A 38 -18.04 3.74 -0.22
CA LEU A 38 -18.03 4.96 -1.03
C LEU A 38 -17.08 4.92 -2.25
N TYR A 39 -16.81 3.74 -2.80
CA TYR A 39 -15.85 3.55 -3.89
C TYR A 39 -14.46 4.13 -3.59
N ASN A 40 -13.97 3.94 -2.36
CA ASN A 40 -12.65 4.39 -1.93
C ASN A 40 -11.49 4.01 -2.88
N GLY A 41 -11.65 2.95 -3.69
CA GLY A 41 -10.69 2.58 -4.72
C GLY A 41 -10.33 3.74 -5.64
N TYR A 42 -11.30 4.54 -6.10
CA TYR A 42 -11.02 5.66 -6.99
C TYR A 42 -10.18 6.75 -6.33
N ALA A 43 -10.42 7.04 -5.05
CA ALA A 43 -9.60 8.00 -4.32
C ALA A 43 -8.15 7.50 -4.17
N VAL A 44 -7.97 6.20 -3.94
CA VAL A 44 -6.66 5.53 -3.89
C VAL A 44 -5.97 5.55 -5.25
N ASP A 45 -6.67 5.33 -6.36
CA ASP A 45 -6.11 5.39 -7.71
C ASP A 45 -5.50 6.77 -7.99
N VAL A 46 -6.16 7.85 -7.56
CA VAL A 46 -5.63 9.20 -7.67
C VAL A 46 -4.32 9.34 -6.87
N PHE A 47 -4.25 8.82 -5.65
CA PHE A 47 -3.00 8.82 -4.87
C PHE A 47 -1.87 8.09 -5.60
N ILE A 48 -2.16 6.92 -6.20
CA ILE A 48 -1.18 6.13 -6.94
C ILE A 48 -0.68 6.91 -8.16
N ILE A 49 -1.58 7.50 -8.96
CA ILE A 49 -1.22 8.31 -10.14
C ILE A 49 -0.32 9.48 -9.75
N LEU A 50 -0.71 10.24 -8.72
CA LEU A 50 0.07 11.39 -8.26
C LEU A 50 1.45 10.98 -7.70
N SER A 51 1.52 9.84 -7.01
CA SER A 51 2.79 9.29 -6.52
C SER A 51 3.69 8.85 -7.67
N GLY A 52 3.15 8.17 -8.68
CA GLY A 52 3.90 7.80 -9.89
C GLY A 52 4.46 9.02 -10.64
N PHE A 53 3.65 10.06 -10.81
CA PHE A 53 4.09 11.34 -11.37
C PHE A 53 5.25 11.96 -10.57
N ALA A 54 5.10 12.07 -9.25
CA ALA A 54 6.11 12.68 -8.38
C ALA A 54 7.42 11.88 -8.37
N ILE A 55 7.35 10.55 -8.27
CA ILE A 55 8.53 9.68 -8.27
C ILE A 55 9.24 9.74 -9.62
N THR A 56 8.51 9.69 -10.73
CA THR A 56 9.08 9.83 -12.08
C THR A 56 9.83 11.15 -12.21
N ALA A 57 9.19 12.27 -11.84
CA ALA A 57 9.83 13.58 -11.90
C ALA A 57 11.05 13.73 -10.99
N MET A 58 11.08 13.04 -9.83
CA MET A 58 12.29 12.94 -9.00
C MET A 58 13.38 12.10 -9.65
N LEU A 59 13.03 10.95 -10.24
CA LEU A 59 13.98 10.05 -10.91
C LEU A 59 14.66 10.73 -12.10
N LEU A 60 13.92 11.51 -12.89
CA LEU A 60 14.44 12.30 -14.01
C LEU A 60 15.46 13.37 -13.61
N LYS A 61 15.42 13.83 -12.35
CA LYS A 61 16.31 14.87 -11.82
C LYS A 61 17.42 14.31 -10.93
N ARG A 62 17.47 12.99 -10.75
CA ARG A 62 18.45 12.37 -9.85
C ARG A 62 19.85 12.42 -10.47
N SER A 63 20.85 12.65 -9.63
CA SER A 63 22.26 12.46 -9.95
C SER A 63 22.86 11.20 -9.32
N ASP A 64 22.19 10.64 -8.30
CA ASP A 64 22.75 9.57 -7.48
C ASP A 64 22.75 8.21 -8.21
N PRO A 65 23.77 7.37 -7.97
CA PRO A 65 23.78 5.96 -8.36
C PRO A 65 22.56 5.19 -7.85
N TYR A 66 22.18 4.14 -8.57
CA TYR A 66 20.99 3.34 -8.23
C TYR A 66 21.05 2.69 -6.83
N PRO A 67 22.18 2.10 -6.37
CA PRO A 67 22.27 1.53 -5.04
C PRO A 67 22.05 2.57 -3.92
N ASP A 68 22.60 3.77 -4.08
CA ASP A 68 22.45 4.85 -3.10
C ASP A 68 21.00 5.34 -3.02
N TYR A 69 20.34 5.46 -4.18
CA TYR A 69 18.91 5.77 -4.25
C TYR A 69 18.06 4.73 -3.51
N LEU A 70 18.34 3.44 -3.73
CA LEU A 70 17.58 2.36 -3.12
C LEU A 70 17.85 2.25 -1.62
N GLY A 71 19.11 2.36 -1.21
CA GLY A 71 19.52 2.34 0.20
C GLY A 71 18.85 3.43 1.02
N LYS A 72 18.83 4.67 0.55
CA LYS A 72 18.12 5.79 1.21
C LYS A 72 16.64 5.50 1.45
N ARG A 73 15.99 4.77 0.53
CA ARG A 73 14.56 4.44 0.60
C ARG A 73 14.30 3.22 1.45
N PHE A 74 15.18 2.23 1.39
CA PHE A 74 15.15 1.06 2.25
C PHE A 74 15.20 1.49 3.73
N PHE A 75 16.20 2.29 4.12
CA PHE A 75 16.32 2.77 5.51
C PHE A 75 15.24 3.76 5.93
N ARG A 76 14.54 4.38 4.98
CA ARG A 76 13.38 5.23 5.27
C ARG A 76 12.14 4.39 5.61
N ILE A 77 11.94 3.26 4.97
CA ILE A 77 10.68 2.49 5.02
C ILE A 77 10.80 1.29 5.96
N PHE A 78 11.83 0.46 5.77
CA PHE A 78 11.92 -0.85 6.43
C PHE A 78 12.01 -0.79 7.95
N PRO A 79 12.79 0.11 8.60
CA PRO A 79 12.92 0.08 10.05
C PRO A 79 11.58 0.25 10.77
N ILE A 80 10.77 1.24 10.34
CA ILE A 80 9.48 1.51 10.95
C ILE A 80 8.44 0.46 10.55
N TYR A 81 8.47 0.02 9.29
CA TYR A 81 7.56 -1.01 8.79
C TYR A 81 7.76 -2.34 9.52
N LEU A 82 9.00 -2.81 9.65
CA LEU A 82 9.31 -4.07 10.35
C LEU A 82 8.97 -4.01 11.84
N PHE A 83 9.14 -2.84 12.48
CA PHE A 83 8.71 -2.65 13.86
C PHE A 83 7.18 -2.85 14.01
N TYR A 84 6.39 -2.18 13.18
CA TYR A 84 4.93 -2.32 13.23
C TYR A 84 4.44 -3.69 12.74
N LEU A 85 5.13 -4.32 11.80
CA LEU A 85 4.87 -5.70 11.39
C LEU A 85 5.06 -6.66 12.57
N GLY A 86 6.19 -6.57 13.27
CA GLY A 86 6.46 -7.40 14.45
C GLY A 86 5.43 -7.18 15.56
N LEU A 87 5.08 -5.92 15.84
CA LEU A 87 4.03 -5.58 16.80
C LEU A 87 2.66 -6.13 16.39
N SER A 88 2.33 -6.04 15.10
CA SER A 88 1.07 -6.54 14.55
C SER A 88 0.97 -8.06 14.61
N ILE A 89 2.04 -8.78 14.28
CA ILE A 89 2.12 -10.25 14.42
C ILE A 89 1.95 -10.64 15.90
N LEU A 90 2.64 -9.95 16.81
CA LEU A 90 2.53 -10.21 18.25
C LEU A 90 1.10 -10.03 18.77
N LEU A 91 0.38 -9.04 18.23
CA LEU A 91 -1.00 -8.71 18.62
C LEU A 91 -2.06 -9.40 17.76
N ALA A 92 -1.69 -10.28 16.82
CA ALA A 92 -2.62 -10.85 15.85
C ALA A 92 -3.77 -11.64 16.51
N GLY A 93 -3.48 -12.42 17.56
CA GLY A 93 -4.51 -13.14 18.32
C GLY A 93 -5.49 -12.19 19.01
N VAL A 94 -4.98 -11.14 19.66
CA VAL A 94 -5.81 -10.10 20.30
C VAL A 94 -6.70 -9.40 19.26
N ALA A 95 -6.16 -9.13 18.08
CA ALA A 95 -6.92 -8.53 16.99
C ALA A 95 -8.05 -9.46 16.52
N LEU A 96 -7.76 -10.75 16.32
CA LEU A 96 -8.77 -11.74 15.94
C LEU A 96 -9.88 -11.83 16.98
N ASP A 97 -9.52 -11.98 18.26
CA ASP A 97 -10.49 -12.05 19.37
C ASP A 97 -11.38 -10.80 19.39
N THR A 98 -10.78 -9.61 19.21
CA THR A 98 -11.52 -8.34 19.18
C THR A 98 -12.53 -8.30 18.02
N TRP A 99 -12.14 -8.75 16.82
CA TRP A 99 -13.05 -8.79 15.68
C TRP A 99 -14.18 -9.80 15.86
N GLN A 100 -13.90 -10.96 16.47
CA GLN A 100 -14.89 -11.98 16.79
C GLN A 100 -15.87 -11.51 17.88
N MET A 101 -15.39 -10.76 18.88
CA MET A 101 -16.26 -10.18 19.91
C MET A 101 -17.24 -9.13 19.34
N ALA A 102 -16.81 -8.40 18.29
CA ALA A 102 -17.64 -7.46 17.55
C ALA A 102 -18.41 -8.12 16.38
N ALA A 103 -18.61 -9.45 16.42
CA ALA A 103 -19.27 -10.17 15.34
C ALA A 103 -20.68 -9.61 15.06
N GLY A 104 -20.94 -9.35 13.78
CA GLY A 104 -22.20 -8.75 13.32
C GLY A 104 -22.21 -7.22 13.30
N GLU A 105 -21.18 -6.54 13.82
CA GLU A 105 -21.06 -5.08 13.75
C GLU A 105 -20.32 -4.62 12.49
N GLY A 106 -20.98 -3.82 11.66
CA GLY A 106 -20.36 -3.19 10.49
C GLY A 106 -20.11 -4.14 9.31
N TYR A 107 -20.09 -3.57 8.11
CA TYR A 107 -20.15 -4.34 6.87
C TYR A 107 -18.90 -5.19 6.59
N MET A 108 -17.76 -4.78 7.14
CA MET A 108 -16.46 -5.43 6.88
C MET A 108 -15.99 -6.36 8.00
N ASN A 109 -16.75 -6.51 9.10
CA ASN A 109 -16.29 -7.30 10.25
C ASN A 109 -16.03 -8.76 9.86
N ALA A 110 -16.97 -9.42 9.18
CA ALA A 110 -16.78 -10.80 8.73
C ALA A 110 -15.51 -10.95 7.88
N ARG A 111 -15.28 -10.04 6.92
CA ARG A 111 -14.06 -10.06 6.10
C ARG A 111 -12.79 -9.82 6.92
N ARG A 112 -12.84 -8.96 7.95
CA ARG A 112 -11.70 -8.73 8.85
C ARG A 112 -11.38 -9.96 9.68
N VAL A 113 -12.40 -10.71 10.13
CA VAL A 113 -12.23 -12.00 10.81
C VAL A 113 -11.58 -13.01 9.88
N ASP A 114 -12.07 -13.14 8.64
CA ASP A 114 -11.49 -14.06 7.64
C ASP A 114 -10.01 -13.77 7.38
N ILE A 115 -9.66 -12.51 7.15
CA ILE A 115 -8.27 -12.07 6.92
C ILE A 115 -7.41 -12.35 8.15
N ALA A 116 -7.89 -12.02 9.36
CA ALA A 116 -7.15 -12.23 10.60
C ALA A 116 -6.90 -13.71 10.88
N GLN A 117 -7.92 -14.56 10.66
CA GLN A 117 -7.80 -16.01 10.80
C GLN A 117 -6.79 -16.57 9.80
N ASN A 118 -6.92 -16.24 8.51
CA ASN A 118 -5.98 -16.68 7.48
C ASN A 118 -4.54 -16.17 7.73
N SER A 119 -4.39 -14.97 8.30
CA SER A 119 -3.08 -14.42 8.69
C SER A 119 -2.40 -15.30 9.74
N ILE A 120 -3.17 -15.77 10.73
CA ILE A 120 -2.66 -16.61 11.82
C ILE A 120 -2.39 -18.04 11.33
N ASP A 121 -3.34 -18.63 10.59
CA ASP A 121 -3.24 -19.99 10.08
C ASP A 121 -2.02 -20.16 9.16
N ASN A 122 -1.71 -19.12 8.38
CA ASN A 122 -0.59 -19.07 7.44
C ASN A 122 0.49 -18.06 7.86
N ALA A 123 0.76 -17.95 9.17
CA ALA A 123 1.62 -16.89 9.71
C ALA A 123 3.03 -16.84 9.11
N LEU A 124 3.66 -18.01 8.92
CA LEU A 124 5.00 -18.08 8.36
C LEU A 124 5.08 -17.56 6.91
N PRO A 125 4.34 -18.11 5.93
CA PRO A 125 4.43 -17.62 4.55
C PRO A 125 4.00 -16.16 4.40
N HIS A 126 2.98 -15.70 5.15
CA HIS A 126 2.61 -14.29 5.19
C HIS A 126 3.75 -13.42 5.72
N SER A 127 4.36 -13.81 6.84
CA SER A 127 5.49 -13.07 7.43
C SER A 127 6.68 -12.99 6.46
N LEU A 128 7.01 -14.09 5.78
CA LEU A 128 8.09 -14.12 4.78
C LEU A 128 7.81 -13.17 3.61
N ALA A 129 6.58 -13.12 3.10
CA ALA A 129 6.19 -12.18 2.05
C ALA A 129 6.29 -10.71 2.51
N HIS A 130 5.98 -10.44 3.79
CA HIS A 130 6.08 -9.12 4.40
C HIS A 130 7.52 -8.69 4.68
N LEU A 131 8.42 -9.59 5.07
CA LEU A 131 9.82 -9.26 5.42
C LEU A 131 10.57 -8.50 4.32
N VAL A 132 10.23 -8.75 3.06
CA VAL A 132 10.82 -8.11 1.88
C VAL A 132 9.89 -7.09 1.22
N ALA A 133 8.74 -6.80 1.84
CA ALA A 133 7.68 -5.95 1.33
C ALA A 133 7.20 -6.36 -0.09
N LEU A 134 7.11 -7.66 -0.36
CA LEU A 134 6.61 -8.22 -1.64
C LEU A 134 5.20 -8.84 -1.53
N HIS A 135 4.56 -8.68 -0.38
CA HIS A 135 3.23 -9.21 -0.09
C HIS A 135 2.14 -8.79 -1.09
N GLY A 136 2.27 -7.62 -1.74
CA GLY A 136 1.33 -7.20 -2.78
C GLY A 136 1.50 -7.87 -4.16
N VAL A 137 2.57 -8.65 -4.39
CA VAL A 137 2.80 -9.40 -5.64
C VAL A 137 2.33 -10.85 -5.54
N VAL A 138 2.12 -11.34 -4.32
CA VAL A 138 1.74 -12.73 -4.09
C VAL A 138 0.34 -12.97 -4.67
N PRO A 139 0.17 -13.92 -5.61
CA PRO A 139 -1.13 -14.21 -6.19
C PRO A 139 -2.11 -14.72 -5.14
N ALA A 140 -3.35 -14.21 -5.17
CA ALA A 140 -4.41 -14.62 -4.25
C ALA A 140 -4.73 -16.12 -4.33
N ASP A 141 -4.50 -16.75 -5.49
CA ASP A 141 -4.67 -18.20 -5.67
C ASP A 141 -3.64 -19.04 -4.91
N TRP A 142 -2.48 -18.46 -4.58
CA TRP A 142 -1.39 -19.16 -3.89
C TRP A 142 -1.45 -18.93 -2.38
N LEU A 143 -1.65 -17.68 -1.99
CA LEU A 143 -1.77 -17.27 -0.60
C LEU A 143 -2.78 -16.11 -0.55
N PRO A 144 -4.05 -16.39 -0.21
CA PRO A 144 -5.09 -15.38 -0.15
C PRO A 144 -4.76 -14.30 0.88
N ASP A 145 -5.22 -13.06 0.65
CA ASP A 145 -5.16 -11.94 1.60
C ASP A 145 -3.75 -11.53 2.07
N THR A 146 -2.70 -11.93 1.34
CA THR A 146 -1.32 -11.59 1.70
C THR A 146 -1.07 -10.08 1.69
N ASP A 147 -1.75 -9.32 0.85
CA ASP A 147 -1.69 -7.86 0.85
C ASP A 147 -2.24 -7.22 2.14
N PHE A 148 -3.18 -7.88 2.83
CA PHE A 148 -3.81 -7.39 4.05
C PHE A 148 -3.36 -8.10 5.34
N ALA A 149 -2.63 -9.20 5.23
CA ALA A 149 -2.27 -10.02 6.38
C ALA A 149 -1.43 -9.25 7.41
N PHE A 150 -1.78 -9.37 8.69
CA PHE A 150 -1.20 -8.62 9.82
C PHE A 150 -1.37 -7.09 9.74
N LEU A 151 -0.79 -6.43 8.73
CA LEU A 151 -0.67 -4.99 8.64
C LEU A 151 -1.48 -4.41 7.47
N GLY A 152 -2.79 -4.71 7.40
CA GLY A 152 -3.59 -4.40 6.22
C GLY A 152 -3.76 -2.93 5.83
N GLN A 153 -3.41 -1.97 6.70
CA GLN A 153 -3.36 -0.54 6.31
C GLN A 153 -2.08 -0.18 5.55
N ALA A 154 -1.06 -1.03 5.62
CA ALA A 154 0.26 -0.82 5.04
C ALA A 154 0.44 -1.53 3.68
N TRP A 155 -0.63 -2.06 3.07
CA TRP A 155 -0.57 -2.72 1.76
C TRP A 155 0.10 -1.85 0.68
N SER A 156 -0.10 -0.52 0.76
CA SER A 156 0.49 0.45 -0.16
C SER A 156 2.00 0.62 0.00
N ILE A 157 2.58 0.21 1.13
CA ILE A 157 4.04 0.19 1.33
C ILE A 157 4.69 -0.86 0.43
N SER A 158 4.05 -2.01 0.25
CA SER A 158 4.52 -3.02 -0.72
C SER A 158 4.57 -2.43 -2.12
N LEU A 159 3.48 -1.76 -2.53
CA LEU A 159 3.39 -1.12 -3.84
C LEU A 159 4.46 -0.03 -4.00
N GLU A 160 4.66 0.83 -3.00
CA GLU A 160 5.68 1.87 -3.03
C GLU A 160 7.10 1.28 -3.17
N TRP A 161 7.41 0.23 -2.40
CA TRP A 161 8.70 -0.45 -2.46
C TRP A 161 8.95 -1.10 -3.83
N GLN A 162 7.96 -1.84 -4.34
CA GLN A 162 8.00 -2.44 -5.68
C GLN A 162 8.19 -1.37 -6.76
N PHE A 163 7.51 -0.22 -6.63
CA PHE A 163 7.66 0.88 -7.56
C PHE A 163 9.08 1.46 -7.56
N TYR A 164 9.74 1.55 -6.41
CA TYR A 164 11.15 1.98 -6.34
C TYR A 164 12.12 1.01 -7.01
N LEU A 165 11.82 -0.28 -7.02
CA LEU A 165 12.61 -1.30 -7.71
C LEU A 165 12.42 -1.23 -9.23
N VAL A 166 11.18 -1.04 -9.68
CA VAL A 166 10.80 -1.17 -11.10
C VAL A 166 10.94 0.15 -11.87
N ALA A 167 10.53 1.28 -11.30
CA ALA A 167 10.45 2.55 -12.03
C ALA A 167 11.80 3.02 -12.63
N PRO A 168 12.95 2.91 -11.95
CA PRO A 168 14.23 3.29 -12.53
C PRO A 168 14.63 2.46 -13.76
N LEU A 169 14.32 1.16 -13.74
CA LEU A 169 14.58 0.25 -14.85
C LEU A 169 13.69 0.59 -16.05
N LEU A 170 12.38 0.80 -15.81
CA LEU A 170 11.43 1.18 -16.86
C LEU A 170 11.79 2.53 -17.50
N ILE A 171 12.07 3.55 -16.68
CA ILE A 171 12.46 4.88 -17.18
C ILE A 171 13.78 4.76 -17.97
N GLY A 172 14.75 4.01 -17.46
CA GLY A 172 15.98 3.73 -18.17
C GLY A 172 15.72 3.12 -19.55
N ALA A 173 14.93 2.05 -19.62
CA ALA A 173 14.58 1.38 -20.87
C ALA A 173 13.86 2.30 -21.87
N LEU A 174 12.94 3.14 -21.39
CA LEU A 174 12.19 4.09 -22.22
C LEU A 174 13.06 5.26 -22.72
N MET A 175 14.13 5.61 -22.01
CA MET A 175 15.03 6.71 -22.36
C MET A 175 16.22 6.30 -23.25
N LEU A 176 16.58 5.01 -23.30
CA LEU A 176 17.65 4.50 -24.16
C LEU A 176 17.50 4.88 -25.65
N PRO A 177 16.30 4.78 -26.28
CA PRO A 177 16.14 5.13 -27.70
C PRO A 177 16.31 6.63 -27.97
N LEU A 178 15.95 7.49 -27.01
CA LEU A 178 15.98 8.94 -27.16
C LEU A 178 17.41 9.50 -27.13
N ARG A 179 18.32 8.85 -26.40
CA ARG A 179 19.74 9.22 -26.37
C ARG A 179 20.48 8.90 -27.68
N GLY A 180 20.02 7.90 -28.43
CA GLY A 180 20.56 7.57 -29.76
C GLY A 180 20.18 8.59 -30.84
N LEU A 181 19.09 9.33 -30.64
CA LEU A 181 18.60 10.34 -31.60
C LEU A 181 19.17 11.75 -31.33
N SER A 182 19.63 12.03 -30.11
CA SER A 182 20.26 13.32 -29.73
C SER A 182 21.75 13.42 -30.09
N GLY A 183 22.29 12.43 -30.79
CA GLY A 183 23.68 12.37 -31.26
C GLY A 183 23.88 12.67 -32.75
N LEU A 184 22.84 13.21 -33.42
CA LEU A 184 22.89 13.76 -34.78
C LEU A 184 22.80 15.29 -34.72
#